data_AF-A0AAW4CGD6-F1
#
_entry.id   AF-A0AAW4CGD6-F1
#
_cell.length_a   1.000
_cell.length_b   1.000
_cell.length_c   1.000
_cell.angle_alpha   90.00
_cell.angle_beta   90.00
_cell.angle_gamma   90.00
#
_symmetry.space_group_name_H-M   'P 1'
#
loop_
_entity.id
_entity.type
_entity.pdbx_description
1 polymer ?
#
loop_
_entity_poly.entity_id
_entity_poly.type
_entity_poly.pdbx_seq_one_letter_code
_entity_poly.pdbx_strand_id
1 'polypeptide(L)'
;MPINFAEQIMPGTFEYALCYIVENKIDLSGFDAWYNNDKTGAAAYPPSVMLKIILLGYAHGVISSRRITHWRTNVSNCKNLLA
;
A
#
# COMPACT_ATOMS: atom_id res chain seq x y z
N MET A 1 4.67 -18.92 7.53
CA MET A 1 5.18 -18.03 8.59
C MET A 1 4.66 -16.63 8.33
N PRO A 2 4.12 -15.91 9.33
CA PRO A 2 3.75 -14.51 9.14
C PRO A 2 5.04 -13.70 9.03
N ILE A 3 5.31 -13.18 7.84
CA ILE A 3 6.46 -12.31 7.58
C ILE A 3 6.12 -10.94 8.18
N ASN A 4 6.97 -10.41 9.06
CA ASN A 4 6.81 -9.08 9.64
C ASN A 4 7.39 -8.04 8.67
N PHE A 5 6.55 -7.55 7.76
CA PHE A 5 6.97 -6.65 6.69
C PHE A 5 7.40 -5.24 7.14
N ALA A 6 7.11 -4.84 8.39
CA ALA A 6 7.64 -3.59 8.93
C ALA A 6 9.18 -3.57 8.97
N GLU A 7 9.82 -4.75 9.05
CA GLU A 7 11.28 -4.91 9.05
C GLU A 7 11.87 -5.04 7.63
N GLN A 8 11.04 -5.14 6.58
CA GLN A 8 11.51 -5.38 5.20
C GLN A 8 11.56 -4.15 4.31
N ILE A 9 10.94 -3.03 4.74
CA ILE A 9 10.99 -1.77 4.02
C ILE A 9 12.30 -1.06 4.42
N MET A 10 13.41 -1.54 3.87
CA MET A 10 14.73 -0.98 4.12
C MET A 10 15.07 0.11 3.10
N PRO A 11 15.81 1.16 3.48
CA PRO A 11 16.35 2.12 2.53
C PRO A 11 17.12 1.42 1.40
N GLY A 12 16.84 1.80 0.15
CA GLY A 12 17.46 1.20 -1.04
C GLY A 12 16.68 0.05 -1.67
N THR A 13 15.55 -0.39 -1.09
CA THR A 13 14.64 -1.34 -1.75
C THR A 13 13.56 -0.63 -2.58
N PHE A 14 12.93 -1.38 -3.48
CA PHE A 14 11.81 -0.88 -4.28
C PHE A 14 10.62 -0.48 -3.40
N GLU A 15 10.33 -1.25 -2.36
CA GLU A 15 9.23 -1.02 -1.42
C GLU A 15 9.39 0.32 -0.68
N TYR A 16 10.62 0.66 -0.29
CA TYR A 16 10.93 1.95 0.33
C TYR A 16 10.69 3.10 -0.65
N ALA A 17 11.21 2.98 -1.88
CA ALA A 17 11.01 3.99 -2.92
C ALA A 17 9.52 4.18 -3.24
N LEU A 18 8.77 3.08 -3.39
CA LEU A 18 7.34 3.10 -3.63
C LEU A 18 6.58 3.79 -2.49
N CYS A 19 6.90 3.46 -1.24
CA CYS A 19 6.25 4.10 -0.10
C CYS A 19 6.59 5.59 0.00
N TYR A 20 7.83 5.99 -0.25
CA TYR A 20 8.23 7.40 -0.29
C TYR A 20 7.50 8.17 -1.39
N ILE A 21 7.44 7.63 -2.61
CA ILE A 21 6.80 8.29 -3.75
C ILE A 21 5.29 8.45 -3.52
N VAL A 22 4.60 7.38 -3.13
CA VAL A 22 3.14 7.42 -2.94
C VAL A 22 2.75 8.35 -1.78
N GLU A 23 3.56 8.44 -0.72
CA GLU A 23 3.24 9.30 0.42
C GLU A 23 3.64 10.77 0.22
N ASN A 24 4.75 11.05 -0.47
CA ASN A 24 5.34 12.40 -0.49
C ASN A 24 5.36 13.07 -1.87
N LYS A 25 5.15 12.32 -2.96
CA LYS A 25 5.31 12.83 -4.34
C LYS A 25 4.04 12.76 -5.17
N ILE A 26 3.06 11.97 -4.75
CA ILE A 26 1.77 11.83 -5.44
C ILE A 26 0.70 12.52 -4.61
N ASP A 27 0.01 13.48 -5.22
CA ASP A 27 -1.19 14.07 -4.63
C ASP A 27 -2.38 13.13 -4.83
N LEU A 28 -2.91 12.62 -3.71
CA LEU A 28 -4.05 11.72 -3.67
C LEU A 28 -5.33 12.40 -3.14
N SER A 29 -5.29 13.73 -2.90
CA SER A 29 -6.41 14.49 -2.35
C SER A 29 -7.72 14.31 -3.12
N GLY A 30 -7.64 14.20 -4.46
CA GLY A 30 -8.79 13.91 -5.32
C GLY A 30 -9.42 12.54 -5.05
N PHE A 31 -8.63 11.53 -4.70
CA PHE A 31 -9.15 10.20 -4.33
C PHE A 31 -9.64 10.18 -2.88
N ASP A 32 -8.96 10.89 -1.98
CA ASP A 32 -9.37 11.00 -0.59
C ASP A 32 -10.73 11.70 -0.45
N ALA A 33 -11.04 12.66 -1.33
CA ALA A 33 -12.35 13.31 -1.38
C ALA A 33 -13.50 12.34 -1.75
N TRP A 34 -13.19 11.26 -2.47
CA TRP A 34 -14.14 10.22 -2.87
C TRP A 34 -14.10 9.00 -1.94
N TYR A 35 -13.11 8.94 -1.05
CA TYR A 35 -12.98 7.86 -0.10
C TYR A 35 -14.10 7.95 0.94
N ASN A 36 -14.96 6.94 0.96
CA ASN A 36 -16.02 6.81 1.95
C ASN A 36 -15.94 5.42 2.56
N ASN A 37 -15.78 5.36 3.88
CA ASN A 37 -15.78 4.13 4.65
C ASN A 37 -17.05 4.10 5.49
N ASP A 38 -18.11 3.49 4.94
CA ASP A 38 -19.36 3.31 5.67
C ASP A 38 -19.21 2.26 6.79
N LYS A 39 -20.20 2.19 7.68
CA LYS A 39 -20.18 1.24 8.82
C LYS A 39 -20.56 -0.19 8.42
N THR A 40 -20.75 -0.46 7.13
CA THR A 40 -21.32 -1.72 6.63
C THR A 40 -20.30 -2.52 5.84
N GLY A 41 -20.04 -3.76 6.28
CA GLY A 41 -19.11 -4.66 5.58
C GLY A 41 -17.65 -4.40 5.92
N ALA A 42 -16.76 -4.72 4.96
CA ALA A 42 -15.31 -4.63 5.16
C ALA A 42 -14.84 -3.19 4.93
N ALA A 43 -13.95 -2.71 5.81
CA ALA A 43 -13.40 -1.37 5.71
C ALA A 43 -12.75 -1.13 4.34
N ALA A 44 -13.08 0.00 3.72
CA ALA A 44 -12.48 0.42 2.45
C ALA A 44 -10.99 0.75 2.64
N TYR A 45 -10.15 0.38 1.68
CA TYR A 45 -8.73 0.75 1.71
C TYR A 45 -8.57 2.24 1.46
N PRO A 46 -7.74 2.95 2.27
CA PRO A 46 -7.32 4.30 1.92
C PRO A 46 -6.66 4.31 0.53
N PRO A 47 -6.86 5.36 -0.29
CA PRO A 47 -6.30 5.43 -1.65
C PRO A 47 -4.80 5.19 -1.71
N SER A 48 -4.04 5.73 -0.77
CA SER A 48 -2.58 5.55 -0.69
C SER A 48 -2.16 4.10 -0.44
N VAL A 49 -2.88 3.39 0.42
CA VAL A 49 -2.65 1.97 0.72
C VAL A 49 -3.02 1.12 -0.49
N MET A 50 -4.15 1.42 -1.13
CA MET A 50 -4.60 0.70 -2.32
C MET A 50 -3.58 0.79 -3.46
N LEU A 51 -3.06 2.00 -3.73
CA LEU A 51 -2.08 2.22 -4.79
C LEU A 51 -0.77 1.45 -4.54
N LYS A 52 -0.27 1.48 -3.30
CA LYS A 52 0.94 0.74 -2.89
C LYS A 52 0.76 -0.78 -3.10
N ILE A 53 -0.40 -1.36 -2.75
CA ILE A 53 -0.67 -2.81 -2.95
C ILE A 53 -0.66 -3.18 -4.43
N ILE A 54 -1.30 -2.37 -5.28
CA ILE A 54 -1.40 -2.62 -6.72
C ILE A 54 -0.03 -2.56 -7.38
N LEU A 55 0.73 -1.49 -7.12
CA LEU A 55 2.05 -1.28 -7.71
C LEU A 55 3.05 -2.35 -7.25
N LEU A 56 3.00 -2.74 -5.98
CA LEU A 56 3.82 -3.84 -5.45
C LEU A 56 3.47 -5.17 -6.15
N GLY A 57 2.17 -5.47 -6.29
CA GLY A 57 1.72 -6.67 -7.00
C GLY A 57 2.23 -6.72 -8.45
N TYR A 58 2.16 -5.60 -9.17
CA TYR A 58 2.67 -5.53 -10.54
C TYR A 58 4.19 -5.61 -10.63
N ALA A 59 4.93 -5.01 -9.69
CA ALA A 59 6.39 -5.12 -9.64
C ALA A 59 6.85 -6.59 -9.47
N HIS A 60 6.07 -7.41 -8.77
CA HIS A 60 6.30 -8.85 -8.62
C HIS A 60 5.65 -9.72 -9.71
N GLY A 61 5.14 -9.12 -10.79
CA GLY A 61 4.53 -9.86 -11.91
C GLY A 61 3.16 -10.48 -11.61
N VAL A 62 2.50 -10.05 -10.54
CA VAL A 62 1.17 -10.54 -10.15
C VAL A 62 0.10 -9.67 -10.80
N ILE A 63 -0.57 -10.23 -11.80
CA ILE A 63 -1.59 -9.49 -12.59
C ILE A 63 -3.03 -9.73 -12.15
N SER A 64 -3.29 -10.79 -11.37
CA SER A 64 -4.65 -11.13 -10.92
C SER A 64 -5.00 -10.36 -9.65
N SER A 65 -6.14 -9.66 -9.67
CA SER A 65 -6.66 -8.92 -8.50
C SER A 65 -6.79 -9.77 -7.24
N ARG A 66 -7.23 -11.03 -7.37
CA ARG A 66 -7.31 -12.00 -6.25
C ARG A 66 -5.94 -12.33 -5.67
N ARG A 67 -4.90 -12.37 -6.50
CA ARG A 67 -3.53 -12.62 -6.04
C ARG A 67 -2.91 -11.35 -5.47
N ILE A 68 -3.22 -10.18 -6.04
CA ILE A 68 -2.79 -8.86 -5.53
C ILE A 68 -3.31 -8.63 -4.11
N THR A 69 -4.53 -9.04 -3.76
CA THR A 69 -5.06 -8.88 -2.40
C THR A 69 -4.24 -9.60 -1.31
N HIS A 70 -3.46 -10.63 -1.68
CA HIS A 70 -2.55 -11.29 -0.73
C HIS A 70 -1.39 -10.38 -0.31
N TRP A 71 -1.04 -9.38 -1.13
CA TRP A 71 0.00 -8.39 -0.82
C TRP A 71 -0.48 -7.29 0.11
N ARG A 72 -1.78 -7.27 0.46
CA ARG A 72 -2.36 -6.35 1.44
C ARG A 72 -1.59 -6.31 2.75
N THR A 73 -1.15 -7.47 3.24
CA THR A 73 -0.45 -7.59 4.53
C THR A 73 0.88 -6.85 4.57
N ASN A 74 1.39 -6.40 3.42
CA ASN A 74 2.77 -5.90 3.29
C ASN A 74 2.83 -4.36 3.31
N VAL A 75 1.69 -3.67 3.20
CA VAL A 75 1.64 -2.24 2.86
C VAL A 75 1.14 -1.35 4.01
N SER A 76 0.48 -1.92 5.02
CA SER A 76 -0.23 -1.13 6.04
C SER A 76 0.65 -0.29 6.98
N ASN A 77 1.97 -0.52 7.05
CA ASN A 77 2.86 0.08 8.06
C ASN A 77 3.90 1.10 7.53
N CYS A 78 3.84 1.55 6.27
CA CYS A 78 4.83 2.50 5.74
C CYS A 78 4.87 3.88 6.42
N LYS A 79 3.85 4.27 7.20
CA LYS A 79 3.82 5.58 7.87
C LYS A 79 4.84 5.72 9.02
N ASN A 80 5.27 4.61 9.62
CA ASN A 80 6.21 4.63 10.77
C ASN A 80 7.69 4.53 10.35
N LEU A 81 7.99 4.44 9.06
CA LEU A 81 9.35 4.21 8.52
C LEU A 81 10.00 5.46 7.92
N LEU A 82 9.27 6.59 7.88
CA LEU A 82 9.71 7.86 7.32
C LEU A 82 9.83 8.99 8.38
N ALA A 83 9.76 8.62 9.67
CA ALA A 83 9.94 9.52 10.81
C ALA A 83 11.34 9.35 11.43
#